data_AF-A0A6B2G9R1-F1
#
_entry.id   AF-A0A6B2G9R1-F1
#
_cell.length_a   1.000
_cell.length_b   1.000
_cell.length_c   1.000
_cell.angle_alpha   90.00
_cell.angle_beta   90.00
_cell.angle_gamma   90.00
#
_symmetry.space_group_name_H-M   'P 1'
#
loop_
_entity.id
_entity.type
_entity.pdbx_description
1 polymer ?
#
loop_
_entity_poly.entity_id
_entity_poly.type
_entity_poly.pdbx_seq_one_letter_code
_entity_poly.pdbx_strand_id
1 'polypeptide(L)'
;LGVSDYTILWEIFFQRPFLTTLTGQLKLLSRLTGEERKLIIQKISAERFESISQTLQILPPMYILILRNINLIRSITHDLSQSTDRYHLIAKYAFSEAYAPMTSYSMKSKILYRLRLTWFDICYISSKLKHNMIEYVLYILYNIYSSLSKVKETSLENLH
;
A
#
# COMPACT_ATOMS: atom_id res chain seq x y z
N LEU A 1 14.40 7.08 -17.38
CA LEU A 1 13.27 7.67 -16.62
C LEU A 1 13.61 9.01 -15.96
N GLY A 2 14.89 9.38 -15.78
CA GLY A 2 15.28 10.71 -15.28
C GLY A 2 15.03 10.94 -13.79
N VAL A 3 14.28 10.06 -13.13
CA VAL A 3 13.97 10.10 -11.70
C VAL A 3 15.04 9.34 -10.91
N SER A 4 15.56 9.97 -9.85
CA SER A 4 16.55 9.40 -8.93
C SER A 4 15.94 8.42 -7.91
N ASP A 5 14.70 8.67 -7.47
CA ASP A 5 13.99 7.84 -6.49
C ASP A 5 12.80 7.11 -7.13
N TYR A 6 13.02 5.85 -7.48
CA TYR A 6 11.97 4.97 -8.01
C TYR A 6 10.90 4.62 -6.98
N THR A 7 11.21 4.63 -5.69
CA THR A 7 10.22 4.34 -4.65
C THR A 7 9.17 5.44 -4.61
N ILE A 8 9.57 6.71 -4.62
CA ILE A 8 8.64 7.86 -4.67
C ILE A 8 7.85 7.84 -5.97
N LEU A 9 8.49 7.53 -7.09
CA LEU A 9 7.80 7.39 -8.36
C LEU A 9 6.67 6.35 -8.30
N TRP A 10 6.95 5.18 -7.71
CA TRP A 10 5.93 4.16 -7.49
C TRP A 10 4.83 4.64 -6.53
N GLU A 11 5.16 5.35 -5.46
CA GLU A 11 4.15 5.93 -4.56
C GLU A 11 3.17 6.85 -5.30
N ILE A 12 3.68 7.67 -6.20
CA ILE A 12 2.88 8.54 -7.06
C ILE A 12 1.98 7.71 -7.99
N PHE A 13 2.53 6.68 -8.66
CA PHE A 13 1.74 5.81 -9.54
C PHE A 13 0.64 5.03 -8.82
N PHE A 14 0.94 4.50 -7.63
CA PHE A 14 -0.01 3.72 -6.84
C PHE A 14 -0.98 4.59 -6.02
N GLN A 15 -0.74 5.91 -5.95
CA GLN A 15 -1.53 6.88 -5.20
C GLN A 15 -1.70 6.50 -3.73
N ARG A 16 -0.67 5.85 -3.18
CA ARG A 16 -0.63 5.35 -1.82
C ARG A 16 0.80 5.42 -1.32
N PRO A 17 1.03 5.91 -0.09
CA PRO A 17 2.37 5.94 0.46
C PRO A 17 2.82 4.49 0.70
N PHE A 18 3.81 4.04 -0.08
CA PHE A 18 4.29 2.67 -0.17
C PHE A 18 4.99 2.26 1.12
N LEU A 19 5.86 3.14 1.63
CA LEU A 19 6.53 2.96 2.92
C LEU A 19 5.54 2.82 4.09
N THR A 20 4.43 3.56 4.07
CA THR A 20 3.38 3.50 5.13
C THR A 20 2.47 2.27 4.97
N THR A 21 2.44 1.68 3.77
CA THR A 21 1.75 0.40 3.49
C THR A 21 2.60 -0.79 3.93
N LEU A 22 3.92 -0.74 3.70
CA LEU A 22 4.87 -1.79 4.10
C LEU A 22 5.05 -1.87 5.63
N THR A 23 4.99 -0.72 6.32
CA THR A 23 5.08 -0.66 7.79
C THR A 23 3.75 -0.92 8.51
N GLY A 24 2.66 -1.19 7.79
CA GLY A 24 1.32 -1.43 8.35
C GLY A 24 0.64 -0.18 8.95
N GLN A 25 1.28 0.98 8.87
CA GLN A 25 0.81 2.23 9.49
C GLN A 25 -0.52 2.72 8.90
N LEU A 26 -0.79 2.53 7.60
CA LEU A 26 -2.02 3.04 6.97
C LEU A 26 -3.32 2.38 7.45
N LYS A 27 -3.29 1.11 7.89
CA LYS A 27 -4.48 0.46 8.47
C LYS A 27 -4.65 0.75 9.95
N LEU A 28 -3.59 1.10 10.67
CA LEU A 28 -3.72 1.71 11.99
C LEU A 28 -4.43 3.06 11.88
N LEU A 29 -4.11 3.87 10.86
CA LEU A 29 -4.82 5.12 10.59
C LEU A 29 -6.31 4.90 10.34
N SER A 30 -6.74 3.76 9.76
CA SER A 30 -8.15 3.49 9.50
C SER A 30 -8.98 3.31 10.77
N ARG A 31 -8.33 3.04 11.90
CA ARG A 31 -8.95 2.82 13.22
C ARG A 31 -8.75 3.98 14.21
N LEU A 32 -8.00 5.01 13.83
CA LEU A 32 -7.86 6.25 14.61
C LEU A 32 -9.11 7.13 14.46
N THR A 33 -9.34 7.99 15.47
CA THR A 33 -10.37 9.03 15.41
C THR A 33 -10.11 9.99 14.25
N GLY A 34 -11.15 10.67 13.76
CA GLY A 34 -11.07 11.53 12.58
C GLY A 34 -10.01 12.63 12.68
N GLU A 35 -9.88 13.23 13.87
CA GLU A 35 -8.92 14.33 14.14
C GLU A 35 -7.47 13.83 14.23
N GLU A 36 -7.21 12.75 14.96
CA GLU A 36 -5.86 12.14 15.06
C GLU A 36 -5.34 11.70 13.68
N ARG A 37 -6.22 11.09 12.89
CA ARG A 37 -5.93 10.68 11.53
C ARG A 37 -5.55 11.87 10.66
N LYS A 38 -6.31 12.98 10.75
CA LYS A 38 -6.06 14.19 9.97
C LYS A 38 -4.70 14.79 10.30
N LEU A 39 -4.35 14.89 11.58
CA LEU A 39 -3.04 15.39 12.03
C LEU A 39 -1.89 14.53 11.48
N ILE A 40 -2.01 13.20 11.57
CA ILE A 40 -0.96 12.29 11.08
C ILE A 40 -0.85 12.35 9.56
N ILE A 41 -1.96 12.34 8.83
CA ILE A 41 -1.95 12.47 7.36
C ILE A 41 -1.33 13.81 6.95
N GLN A 42 -1.65 14.90 7.64
CA GLN A 42 -1.08 16.22 7.35
C GLN A 42 0.43 16.23 7.57
N LYS A 43 0.91 15.64 8.67
CA LYS A 43 2.33 15.51 8.96
C LYS A 43 3.07 14.68 7.90
N ILE A 44 2.55 13.50 7.57
CA ILE A 44 3.13 12.62 6.53
C ILE A 44 3.13 13.33 5.17
N SER A 45 2.05 14.06 4.85
CA SER A 45 1.94 14.80 3.60
C SER A 45 2.97 15.92 3.53
N ALA A 46 3.18 16.69 4.61
CA ALA A 46 4.18 17.75 4.66
C ALA A 46 5.61 17.21 4.47
N GLU A 47 5.94 16.09 5.11
CA GLU A 47 7.26 15.43 4.99
C GLU A 47 7.52 14.91 3.56
N ARG A 48 6.48 14.50 2.83
CA ARG A 48 6.62 13.90 1.49
C ARG A 48 6.36 14.85 0.34
N PHE A 49 5.72 15.99 0.61
CA PHE A 49 5.29 16.92 -0.44
C PHE A 49 6.46 17.37 -1.30
N GLU A 50 7.59 17.71 -0.68
CA GLU A 50 8.78 18.19 -1.38
C GLU A 50 9.31 17.14 -2.36
N SER A 51 9.54 15.92 -1.88
CA SER A 51 10.09 14.84 -2.71
C SER A 51 9.13 14.39 -3.81
N ILE A 52 7.82 14.42 -3.55
CA ILE A 52 6.78 14.17 -4.58
C ILE A 52 6.79 15.27 -5.64
N SER A 53 6.84 16.54 -5.22
CA SER A 53 6.85 17.71 -6.11
C SER A 53 8.06 17.69 -7.03
N GLN A 54 9.25 17.46 -6.48
CA GLN A 54 10.49 17.32 -7.25
C GLN A 54 10.39 16.19 -8.29
N THR A 55 9.85 15.04 -7.89
CA THR A 55 9.68 13.88 -8.79
C THR A 55 8.68 14.18 -9.91
N LEU A 56 7.57 14.87 -9.61
CA LEU A 56 6.57 15.26 -10.61
C LEU A 56 7.10 16.28 -11.61
N GLN A 57 7.95 17.22 -11.18
CA GLN A 57 8.55 18.22 -12.06
C GLN A 57 9.51 17.62 -13.09
N ILE A 58 10.18 16.52 -12.74
CA ILE A 58 11.12 15.81 -13.63
C ILE A 58 10.37 14.87 -14.59
N LEU A 59 9.10 14.55 -14.30
CA LEU A 59 8.36 13.53 -15.02
C LEU A 59 7.94 14.00 -16.43
N PRO A 60 8.18 13.20 -17.49
CA PRO A 60 7.71 13.54 -18.82
C PRO A 60 6.18 13.70 -18.88
N PRO A 61 5.62 14.57 -19.75
CA PRO A 61 4.19 14.85 -19.82
C PRO A 61 3.30 13.62 -20.02
N MET A 62 3.80 12.61 -20.75
CA MET A 62 3.09 11.34 -20.97
C MET A 62 2.74 10.63 -19.65
N TYR A 63 3.63 10.69 -18.66
CA TYR A 63 3.38 10.02 -17.37
C TYR A 63 2.32 10.74 -16.53
N ILE A 64 2.20 12.06 -16.63
CA ILE A 64 1.13 12.83 -15.98
C ILE A 64 -0.24 12.38 -16.51
N LEU A 65 -0.34 12.12 -17.82
CA LEU A 65 -1.55 11.59 -18.44
C LEU A 65 -1.92 10.20 -17.88
N ILE A 66 -0.92 9.32 -17.72
CA ILE A 66 -1.09 7.99 -17.12
C ILE A 66 -1.59 8.14 -15.68
N LEU A 67 -1.01 9.04 -14.88
CA LEU A 67 -1.44 9.30 -13.50
C LEU A 67 -2.90 9.76 -13.44
N ARG A 68 -3.33 10.64 -14.34
CA ARG A 68 -4.72 11.09 -14.44
C ARG A 68 -5.66 9.92 -14.77
N ASN A 69 -5.28 9.06 -15.71
CA ASN A 69 -6.09 7.89 -16.07
C ASN A 69 -6.20 6.89 -14.91
N ILE A 70 -5.11 6.65 -14.17
CA ILE A 70 -5.12 5.79 -12.98
C ILE A 70 -6.03 6.39 -11.89
N ASN A 71 -5.98 7.72 -11.68
CA ASN A 71 -6.87 8.43 -10.74
C ASN A 71 -8.34 8.23 -11.10
N LEU A 72 -8.69 8.35 -12.39
CA LEU A 72 -10.04 8.17 -12.89
C LEU A 72 -10.53 6.72 -12.72
N ILE A 73 -9.71 5.74 -13.08
CA ILE A 73 -10.05 4.33 -12.87
C ILE A 73 -10.28 4.07 -11.37
N ARG A 74 -9.43 4.62 -10.50
CA ARG A 74 -9.59 4.48 -9.06
C ARG A 74 -10.93 5.05 -8.57
N SER A 75 -11.35 6.22 -9.03
CA SER A 75 -12.62 6.81 -8.61
C SER A 75 -13.80 5.95 -9.08
N ILE A 76 -13.79 5.53 -10.34
CA ILE A 76 -14.85 4.66 -10.90
C ILE A 76 -14.94 3.33 -10.15
N THR A 77 -13.80 2.67 -9.91
CA THR A 77 -13.74 1.39 -9.21
C THR A 77 -14.17 1.52 -7.73
N HIS A 78 -13.87 2.66 -7.10
CA HIS A 78 -14.35 2.97 -5.76
C HIS A 78 -15.87 3.13 -5.72
N ASP A 79 -16.44 3.85 -6.69
CA ASP A 79 -17.89 4.08 -6.79
C ASP A 79 -18.66 2.78 -7.08
N LEU A 80 -18.02 1.84 -7.77
CA LEU A 80 -18.53 0.48 -8.02
C LEU A 80 -18.30 -0.49 -6.85
N SER A 81 -17.73 -0.05 -5.73
CA SER A 81 -17.40 -0.86 -4.54
C SER A 81 -16.55 -2.11 -4.81
N GLN A 82 -15.85 -2.15 -5.94
CA GLN A 82 -14.94 -3.24 -6.29
C GLN A 82 -13.55 -2.95 -5.73
N SER A 83 -13.27 -3.39 -4.50
CA SER A 83 -11.94 -3.18 -3.91
C SER A 83 -10.92 -4.21 -4.43
N THR A 84 -10.33 -3.95 -5.61
CA THR A 84 -9.23 -4.77 -6.13
C THR A 84 -7.89 -4.36 -5.53
N ASP A 85 -7.10 -5.35 -5.09
CA ASP A 85 -5.72 -5.14 -4.60
C ASP A 85 -4.79 -4.83 -5.78
N ARG A 86 -4.62 -3.54 -6.05
CA ARG A 86 -3.85 -3.03 -7.20
C ARG A 86 -2.38 -3.44 -7.16
N TYR A 87 -1.79 -3.56 -5.97
CA TYR A 87 -0.41 -4.02 -5.84
C TYR A 87 -0.28 -5.48 -6.25
N HIS A 88 -1.21 -6.34 -5.81
CA HIS A 88 -1.25 -7.72 -6.25
C HIS A 88 -1.40 -7.82 -7.78
N LEU A 89 -2.33 -7.07 -8.35
CA LEU A 89 -2.61 -7.10 -9.78
C LEU A 89 -1.39 -6.66 -10.62
N ILE A 90 -0.75 -5.54 -10.25
CA ILE A 90 0.43 -5.03 -10.97
C ILE A 90 1.62 -5.98 -10.79
N ALA A 91 1.86 -6.49 -9.59
CA ALA A 91 2.91 -7.47 -9.36
C ALA A 91 2.67 -8.77 -10.15
N LYS A 92 1.41 -9.21 -10.25
CA LYS A 92 1.01 -10.38 -11.04
C LYS A 92 1.21 -10.14 -12.53
N TYR A 93 0.86 -8.97 -13.05
CA TYR A 93 1.09 -8.61 -14.45
C TYR A 93 2.59 -8.52 -14.76
N ALA A 94 3.38 -7.86 -13.92
CA ALA A 94 4.83 -7.78 -14.08
C ALA A 94 5.49 -9.16 -14.05
N PHE A 95 5.05 -10.03 -13.12
CA PHE A 95 5.48 -11.43 -13.08
C PHE A 95 5.07 -12.18 -14.35
N SER A 96 3.81 -12.07 -14.76
CA SER A 96 3.28 -12.67 -15.99
C SER A 96 4.10 -12.28 -17.23
N GLU A 97 4.42 -10.99 -17.37
CA GLU A 97 5.15 -10.45 -18.51
C GLU A 97 6.63 -10.89 -18.51
N ALA A 98 7.28 -10.89 -17.33
CA ALA A 98 8.64 -11.39 -17.19
C ALA A 98 8.79 -12.87 -17.59
N TYR A 99 7.75 -13.69 -17.37
CA TYR A 99 7.74 -15.11 -17.72
C TYR A 99 6.97 -15.42 -19.02
N ALA A 100 6.39 -14.42 -19.69
CA ALA A 100 5.65 -14.60 -20.94
C ALA A 100 6.52 -15.23 -22.06
N PRO A 101 7.82 -14.87 -22.24
CA PRO A 101 8.66 -15.49 -23.25
C PRO A 101 8.83 -17.01 -23.09
N MET A 102 8.70 -17.54 -21.86
CA MET A 102 8.77 -18.99 -21.61
C MET A 102 7.59 -19.76 -22.23
N THR A 103 6.47 -19.10 -22.55
CA THR A 103 5.26 -19.77 -23.05
C THR A 103 5.31 -20.13 -24.54
N SER A 104 6.31 -19.63 -25.28
CA SER A 104 6.38 -19.69 -26.74
C SER A 104 6.81 -21.07 -27.31
N TYR A 105 7.42 -21.94 -26.49
CA TYR A 105 8.18 -23.09 -27.02
C TYR A 105 7.51 -24.48 -26.87
N SER A 106 6.63 -24.73 -25.88
CA SER A 106 6.07 -26.08 -25.64
C SER A 106 4.85 -26.11 -24.70
N MET A 107 4.00 -27.14 -24.84
CA MET A 107 2.87 -27.44 -23.92
C MET A 107 3.34 -27.57 -22.46
N LYS A 108 4.51 -28.18 -22.25
CA LYS A 108 5.15 -28.29 -20.91
C LYS A 108 5.45 -26.91 -20.32
N SER A 109 5.92 -25.98 -21.15
CA SER A 109 6.25 -24.62 -20.72
C SER A 109 5.01 -23.81 -20.32
N LYS A 110 3.86 -24.06 -20.98
CA LYS A 110 2.57 -23.47 -20.57
C LYS A 110 2.10 -23.98 -19.20
N ILE A 111 2.30 -25.27 -18.92
CA ILE A 111 1.99 -25.87 -17.62
C ILE A 111 2.91 -25.28 -16.53
N LEU A 112 4.22 -25.21 -16.80
CA LEU A 112 5.20 -24.62 -15.87
C LEU A 112 4.90 -23.14 -15.59
N TYR A 113 4.51 -22.38 -16.62
CA TYR A 113 4.08 -20.99 -16.46
C TYR A 113 2.87 -20.88 -15.52
N ARG A 114 1.83 -21.72 -15.71
CA ARG A 114 0.66 -21.74 -14.83
C ARG A 114 1.02 -22.10 -13.39
N LEU A 115 1.88 -23.11 -13.19
CA LEU A 115 2.37 -23.50 -11.87
C LEU A 115 3.12 -22.37 -11.17
N ARG A 116 3.96 -21.63 -11.92
CA ARG A 116 4.67 -20.44 -11.39
C ARG A 116 3.73 -19.30 -11.04
N LEU A 117 2.70 -19.06 -11.85
CA LEU A 117 1.70 -18.03 -11.56
C LEU A 117 0.88 -18.37 -10.31
N THR A 118 0.49 -19.64 -10.15
CA THR A 118 -0.18 -20.11 -8.92
C THR A 118 0.74 -20.07 -7.70
N TRP A 119 2.02 -20.39 -7.89
CA TRP A 119 3.03 -20.26 -6.83
C TRP A 119 3.16 -18.80 -6.36
N PHE A 120 3.21 -17.85 -7.30
CA PHE A 120 3.20 -16.43 -6.99
C PHE A 120 1.96 -16.03 -6.17
N ASP A 121 0.77 -16.48 -6.59
CA ASP A 121 -0.48 -16.21 -5.86
C ASP A 121 -0.43 -16.79 -4.43
N ILE A 122 0.08 -18.01 -4.25
CA ILE A 122 0.24 -18.66 -2.93
C ILE A 122 1.24 -17.89 -2.05
N CYS A 123 2.40 -17.53 -2.58
CA CYS A 123 3.41 -16.75 -1.86
C CYS A 123 2.87 -15.37 -1.46
N TYR A 124 2.10 -14.73 -2.34
CA TYR A 124 1.46 -13.46 -2.05
C TYR A 124 0.44 -13.60 -0.92
N ILE A 125 -0.43 -14.61 -0.96
CA ILE A 125 -1.42 -14.89 0.09
C ILE A 125 -0.72 -15.17 1.42
N SER A 126 0.34 -16.00 1.43
CA SER A 126 1.13 -16.28 2.63
C SER A 126 1.73 -15.00 3.23
N SER A 127 2.28 -14.12 2.39
CA SER A 127 2.85 -12.84 2.82
C SER A 127 1.78 -11.89 3.36
N LYS A 128 0.60 -11.86 2.73
CA LYS A 128 -0.56 -11.07 3.17
C LYS A 128 -1.09 -11.54 4.52
N LEU A 129 -1.13 -12.86 4.75
CA LEU A 129 -1.48 -13.44 6.04
C LEU A 129 -0.51 -13.00 7.14
N LYS A 130 0.80 -13.05 6.89
CA LYS A 130 1.82 -12.58 7.86
C LYS A 130 1.62 -11.11 8.24
N HIS A 131 1.39 -10.23 7.27
CA HIS A 131 1.13 -8.81 7.53
C HIS A 131 -0.13 -8.61 8.36
N ASN A 132 -1.24 -9.29 8.01
CA ASN A 132 -2.47 -9.22 8.79
C ASN A 132 -2.29 -9.72 10.23
N MET A 133 -1.44 -10.73 10.47
CA MET A 133 -1.12 -11.21 11.82
C MET A 133 -0.34 -10.16 12.63
N ILE A 134 0.68 -9.54 12.03
CA ILE A 134 1.45 -8.46 12.69
C ILE A 134 0.53 -7.30 13.07
N GLU A 135 -0.34 -6.88 12.14
CA GLU A 135 -1.34 -5.83 12.40
C GLU A 135 -2.26 -6.19 13.57
N TYR A 136 -2.72 -7.44 13.64
CA TYR A 136 -3.57 -7.91 14.72
C TYR A 136 -2.86 -7.85 16.08
N VAL A 137 -1.58 -8.23 16.13
CA VAL A 137 -0.77 -8.12 17.36
C VAL A 137 -0.58 -6.65 17.77
N LEU A 138 -0.21 -5.77 16.84
CA LEU A 138 -0.07 -4.34 17.10
C LEU A 138 -1.37 -3.71 17.61
N TYR A 139 -2.50 -4.15 17.09
CA TYR A 139 -3.82 -3.70 17.55
C TYR A 139 -4.10 -4.11 19.00
N ILE A 140 -3.80 -5.35 19.37
CA ILE A 140 -3.94 -5.81 20.76
C ILE A 140 -3.06 -4.96 21.69
N LEU A 141 -1.81 -4.73 21.30
CA LEU A 141 -0.87 -3.90 22.07
C LEU A 141 -1.38 -2.46 22.23
N TYR A 142 -1.90 -1.86 21.16
CA TYR A 142 -2.48 -0.52 21.20
C TYR A 142 -3.67 -0.44 22.17
N ASN A 143 -4.58 -1.41 22.12
CA ASN A 143 -5.73 -1.45 23.02
C ASN A 143 -5.32 -1.62 24.50
N ILE A 144 -4.30 -2.43 24.78
CA ILE A 144 -3.75 -2.59 26.13
C ILE A 144 -3.10 -1.28 26.61
N TYR A 145 -2.34 -0.61 25.74
CA TYR A 145 -1.74 0.68 26.06
C TYR A 145 -2.82 1.74 26.34
N SER A 146 -3.85 1.82 25.51
CA SER A 146 -4.95 2.77 25.67
C SER A 146 -5.80 2.51 26.92
N SER A 147 -5.98 1.26 27.34
CA SER A 147 -6.66 0.97 28.60
C SER A 147 -5.82 1.37 29.81
N LEU A 148 -4.51 1.15 29.77
CA LEU A 148 -3.57 1.57 30.81
C LEU A 148 -3.49 3.09 30.94
N SER A 149 -3.52 3.83 29.83
CA SER A 149 -3.47 5.30 29.87
C SER A 149 -4.71 5.90 30.53
N LYS A 150 -5.91 5.38 30.22
CA LYS A 150 -7.18 5.81 30.83
C LYS A 150 -7.26 5.53 32.33
N VAL A 151 -6.72 4.39 32.78
CA VAL A 151 -6.63 4.06 34.22
C VAL A 151 -5.67 5.03 34.95
N LYS A 152 -4.61 5.48 34.27
CA LYS A 152 -3.67 6.45 34.84
C LYS A 152 -4.27 7.86 34.96
N GLU A 153 -5.03 8.31 33.96
CA GLU A 153 -5.74 9.60 34.02
C GLU A 153 -6.81 9.62 35.12
N THR A 154 -7.62 8.56 35.22
CA THR A 154 -8.65 8.46 36.27
C THR A 154 -8.07 8.35 37.69
N SER A 155 -6.87 7.79 37.87
CA SER A 155 -6.19 7.79 39.17
C SER A 155 -5.59 9.14 39.54
N LEU A 156 -5.16 9.94 38.56
CA LEU A 156 -4.68 11.32 38.77
C LEU A 156 -5.83 12.29 39.08
N GLU A 157 -7.00 12.11 38.47
CA GLU A 157 -8.20 12.92 38.77
C GLU A 157 -8.78 12.64 40.16
N ASN A 158 -8.67 11.41 40.68
CA ASN A 158 -9.14 11.05 42.03
C ASN A 158 -8.19 11.47 43.17
N LEU A 159 -7.01 12.02 42.84
CA LEU A 159 -6.01 12.50 43.78
C LEU A 159 -6.06 14.03 43.99
N HIS A 160 -6.94 14.73 43.26
CA HIS A 160 -7.24 16.15 43.39
C HIS A 160 -8.64 16.37 43.96
#